data_AF-A0A2W7N4X0-F1
#
_entry.id   AF-A0A2W7N4X0-F1
#
_cell.length_a   1.000
_cell.length_b   1.000
_cell.length_c   1.000
_cell.angle_alpha   90.00
_cell.angle_beta   90.00
_cell.angle_gamma   90.00
#
_symmetry.space_group_name_H-M   'P 1'
#
loop_
_entity.id
_entity.type
_entity.pdbx_description
1 polymer ?
#
loop_
_entity_poly.entity_id
_entity_poly.type
_entity_poly.pdbx_seq_one_letter_code
_entity_poly.pdbx_strand_id
1 'polypeptide(L)'
;MLDSVTAYLLLVAQAWDRTDAMRWLTGSVNGTHLSHFWPVAGAIGIFGGLLIATARGLGVDPDLTRLCVTVASVGLIAFATAAAGPIAFVAVLAGPISAQLTGGRTRLPAAATMGAILVLGGDYAGQFLLPARLSSGAVTGGLSAPNLLYLIVRANRAGGRP
;
A
#
# COMPACT_ATOMS: atom_id res chain seq x y z
N MET A 1 8.82 -19.28 1.93
CA MET A 1 9.17 -19.96 0.67
C MET A 1 9.65 -18.97 -0.38
N LEU A 2 8.80 -18.08 -0.90
CA LEU A 2 9.24 -17.06 -1.88
C LEU A 2 10.34 -16.13 -1.34
N ASP A 3 10.26 -15.78 -0.06
CA ASP A 3 11.27 -14.94 0.61
C ASP A 3 12.66 -15.61 0.71
N SER A 4 12.69 -16.94 0.81
CA SER A 4 13.94 -17.70 0.78
C SER A 4 14.52 -17.74 -0.62
N VAL A 5 13.66 -17.75 -1.66
CA VAL A 5 14.08 -17.68 -3.06
C VAL A 5 14.63 -16.31 -3.40
N THR A 6 13.99 -15.22 -2.95
CA THR A 6 14.51 -13.85 -3.13
C THR A 6 15.87 -13.69 -2.45
N ALA A 7 16.01 -14.20 -1.21
CA ALA A 7 17.28 -14.19 -0.50
C ALA A 7 18.39 -14.97 -1.24
N TYR A 8 18.07 -16.15 -1.79
CA TYR A 8 19.00 -16.94 -2.60
C TYR A 8 19.41 -16.21 -3.89
N LEU A 9 18.44 -15.61 -4.61
CA LEU A 9 18.73 -14.85 -5.83
C LEU A 9 19.61 -13.63 -5.55
N LEU A 10 19.38 -12.93 -4.44
CA LEU A 10 20.25 -11.83 -4.01
C LEU A 10 21.67 -12.29 -3.70
N LEU A 11 21.85 -13.49 -3.15
CA LEU A 11 23.18 -14.04 -2.88
C LEU A 11 23.97 -14.27 -4.17
N VAL A 12 23.31 -14.77 -5.22
CA VAL A 12 23.95 -15.13 -6.50
C VAL A 12 24.05 -13.93 -7.47
N ALA A 13 23.25 -12.88 -7.28
CA ALA A 13 23.23 -11.69 -8.14
C ALA A 13 24.55 -10.91 -8.15
N GLN A 14 24.84 -10.21 -9.26
CA GLN A 14 25.99 -9.31 -9.38
C GLN A 14 25.85 -8.11 -8.41
N ALA A 15 26.97 -7.52 -8.00
CA ALA A 15 26.97 -6.45 -6.99
C ALA A 15 26.12 -5.22 -7.38
N TRP A 16 26.04 -4.92 -8.68
CA TRP A 16 25.20 -3.84 -9.22
C TRP A 16 23.71 -4.16 -9.11
N ASP A 17 23.28 -5.32 -9.61
CA ASP A 17 21.88 -5.77 -9.52
C ASP A 17 21.38 -5.92 -8.08
N ARG A 18 22.26 -6.31 -7.14
CA ARG A 18 21.90 -6.42 -5.71
C ARG A 18 21.48 -5.10 -5.11
N THR A 19 22.17 -4.01 -5.46
CA THR A 19 21.90 -2.70 -4.85
C THR A 19 20.54 -2.16 -5.31
N ASP A 20 20.23 -2.33 -6.59
CA ASP A 20 18.92 -1.95 -7.15
C ASP A 20 17.79 -2.83 -6.62
N ALA A 21 18.01 -4.15 -6.51
CA ALA A 21 17.04 -5.07 -5.93
C ALA A 21 16.76 -4.79 -4.44
N MET A 22 17.80 -4.50 -3.65
CA MET A 22 17.65 -4.10 -2.24
C MET A 22 16.88 -2.79 -2.13
N ARG A 23 17.16 -1.81 -3.01
CA ARG A 23 16.40 -0.56 -3.07
C ARG A 23 14.93 -0.82 -3.38
N TRP A 24 14.63 -1.64 -4.39
CA TRP A 24 13.25 -2.00 -4.75
C TRP A 24 12.51 -2.68 -3.59
N LEU A 25 13.16 -3.62 -2.89
CA LEU A 25 12.58 -4.33 -1.74
C LEU A 25 12.23 -3.41 -0.56
N THR A 26 12.88 -2.26 -0.43
CA THR A 26 12.57 -1.28 0.63
C THR A 26 11.41 -0.34 0.30
N GLY A 27 10.85 -0.41 -0.91
CA GLY A 27 9.73 0.42 -1.35
C GLY A 27 10.11 1.90 -1.54
N SER A 28 10.18 2.34 -2.78
CA SER A 28 10.60 3.70 -3.14
C SER A 28 9.88 4.18 -4.40
N VAL A 29 9.26 5.36 -4.32
CA VAL A 29 8.77 6.08 -5.51
C VAL A 29 9.92 6.84 -6.20
N ASN A 30 11.00 7.12 -5.48
CA ASN A 30 12.20 7.70 -6.05
C ASN A 30 12.81 6.76 -7.11
N GLY A 31 12.86 7.20 -8.37
CA GLY A 31 13.35 6.42 -9.52
C GLY A 31 12.25 5.88 -10.44
N THR A 32 10.97 6.13 -10.17
CA THR A 32 9.89 5.70 -11.09
C THR A 32 9.90 6.50 -12.38
N HIS A 33 10.00 5.79 -13.51
CA HIS A 33 9.85 6.35 -14.84
C HIS A 33 8.39 6.51 -15.25
N LEU A 34 8.12 7.47 -16.14
CA LEU A 34 6.80 7.70 -16.73
C LEU A 34 6.26 6.47 -17.50
N SER A 35 7.13 5.55 -17.90
CA SER A 35 6.74 4.27 -18.50
C SER A 35 5.90 3.39 -17.57
N HIS A 36 6.08 3.50 -16.24
CA HIS A 36 5.27 2.75 -15.27
C HIS A 36 3.88 3.36 -15.04
N PHE A 37 3.66 4.60 -15.48
CA PHE A 37 2.37 5.28 -15.33
C PHE A 37 1.26 4.52 -16.07
N TRP A 38 1.49 4.12 -17.32
CA TRP A 38 0.47 3.48 -18.15
C TRP A 38 -0.03 2.14 -17.59
N PRO A 39 0.85 1.20 -17.19
CA PRO A 39 0.42 -0.04 -16.54
C PRO A 39 -0.38 0.20 -15.25
N VAL A 40 0.05 1.14 -14.41
CA VAL A 40 -0.62 1.45 -13.15
C VAL A 40 -1.98 2.12 -13.40
N ALA A 41 -2.06 3.05 -14.33
CA ALA A 41 -3.31 3.71 -14.72
C ALA A 41 -4.32 2.70 -15.29
N GLY A 42 -3.86 1.77 -16.14
CA GLY A 42 -4.67 0.67 -16.67
C GLY A 42 -5.19 -0.24 -15.55
N ALA A 43 -4.32 -0.62 -14.61
CA ALA A 43 -4.72 -1.43 -13.46
C ALA A 43 -5.76 -0.72 -12.58
N ILE A 44 -5.60 0.58 -12.32
CA ILE A 44 -6.58 1.39 -11.59
C ILE A 44 -7.93 1.43 -12.33
N GLY A 45 -7.91 1.64 -13.65
CA GLY A 45 -9.14 1.66 -14.46
C GLY A 45 -9.88 0.32 -14.41
N ILE A 46 -9.17 -0.79 -14.65
CA ILE A 46 -9.77 -2.13 -14.72
C ILE A 46 -10.22 -2.60 -13.33
N PHE A 47 -9.32 -2.67 -12.37
CA PHE A 47 -9.61 -3.23 -11.06
C PHE A 47 -10.38 -2.26 -10.17
N GLY A 48 -10.11 -0.96 -10.27
CA GLY A 48 -10.93 0.06 -9.59
C GLY A 48 -12.35 0.12 -10.15
N GLY A 49 -12.50 0.02 -11.48
CA GLY A 49 -13.81 -0.13 -12.12
C GLY A 49 -14.57 -1.37 -11.63
N LEU A 50 -13.88 -2.51 -11.54
CA LEU A 50 -14.45 -3.75 -11.00
C LEU A 50 -14.92 -3.59 -9.55
N LEU A 51 -14.14 -2.93 -8.69
CA LEU A 51 -14.55 -2.65 -7.30
C LEU A 51 -15.77 -1.74 -7.19
N ILE A 52 -15.89 -0.75 -8.07
CA ILE A 52 -17.07 0.15 -8.10
C ILE A 52 -18.30 -0.60 -8.61
N ALA A 53 -18.13 -1.46 -9.62
CA ALA A 53 -19.22 -2.27 -10.18
C ALA A 53 -19.76 -3.27 -9.16
N THR A 54 -18.88 -3.99 -8.44
CA THR A 54 -19.31 -4.93 -7.39
C THR A 54 -20.04 -4.24 -6.24
N ALA A 55 -19.63 -3.02 -5.86
CA ALA A 55 -20.31 -2.24 -4.84
C ALA A 55 -21.73 -1.77 -5.22
N ARG A 56 -22.08 -1.77 -6.52
CA ARG A 56 -23.40 -1.35 -7.04
C ARG A 56 -24.35 -2.51 -7.30
N GLY A 57 -23.88 -3.76 -7.28
CA GLY A 57 -24.69 -4.94 -7.60
C GLY A 57 -25.59 -5.35 -6.43
N LEU A 58 -26.83 -4.86 -6.40
CA LEU A 58 -27.88 -5.42 -5.53
C LEU A 58 -28.34 -6.77 -6.13
N GLY A 59 -27.94 -7.89 -5.52
CA GLY A 59 -28.44 -9.24 -5.84
C GLY A 59 -27.42 -10.26 -6.37
N VAL A 60 -26.13 -9.98 -6.28
CA VAL A 60 -25.06 -10.90 -6.72
C VAL A 60 -24.67 -11.87 -5.60
N ASP A 61 -24.30 -13.10 -5.95
CA ASP A 61 -23.79 -14.08 -5.01
C ASP A 61 -22.64 -13.51 -4.16
N PRO A 62 -22.68 -13.65 -2.82
CA PRO A 62 -21.66 -13.11 -1.93
C PRO A 62 -20.28 -13.74 -2.21
N ASP A 63 -20.24 -15.00 -2.64
CA ASP A 63 -19.00 -15.70 -2.99
C ASP A 63 -18.33 -15.11 -4.23
N LEU A 64 -19.12 -14.79 -5.26
CA LEU A 64 -18.61 -14.12 -6.47
C LEU A 64 -18.14 -12.70 -6.15
N THR A 65 -18.88 -11.99 -5.32
CA THR A 65 -18.49 -10.64 -4.87
C THR A 65 -17.14 -10.69 -4.12
N ARG A 66 -16.98 -11.66 -3.21
CA ARG A 66 -15.73 -11.85 -2.46
C ARG A 66 -14.57 -12.21 -3.37
N LEU A 67 -14.79 -13.08 -4.36
CA LEU A 67 -13.78 -13.43 -5.35
C LEU A 67 -13.36 -12.21 -6.20
N CYS A 68 -14.32 -11.47 -6.75
CA CYS A 68 -14.07 -10.27 -7.55
C CYS A 68 -13.29 -9.21 -6.76
N VAL A 69 -13.69 -8.95 -5.51
CA VAL A 69 -12.99 -7.98 -4.64
C VAL A 69 -11.58 -8.45 -4.33
N THR A 70 -11.37 -9.75 -4.07
CA THR A 70 -10.05 -10.32 -3.81
C THR A 70 -9.14 -10.17 -5.03
N VAL A 71 -9.61 -10.58 -6.21
CA VAL A 71 -8.85 -10.50 -7.46
C VAL A 71 -8.52 -9.05 -7.80
N ALA A 72 -9.48 -8.13 -7.66
CA ALA A 72 -9.25 -6.71 -7.90
C ALA A 72 -8.23 -6.11 -6.94
N SER A 73 -8.33 -6.45 -5.65
CA SER A 73 -7.40 -5.96 -4.62
C SER A 73 -5.99 -6.49 -4.86
N VAL A 74 -5.85 -7.79 -5.13
CA VAL A 74 -4.55 -8.42 -5.43
C VAL A 74 -3.95 -7.83 -6.70
N GLY A 75 -4.75 -7.62 -7.75
CA GLY A 75 -4.30 -6.98 -8.98
C GLY A 75 -3.75 -5.57 -8.74
N LEU A 76 -4.50 -4.73 -8.03
CA LEU A 76 -4.04 -3.38 -7.67
C LEU A 76 -2.74 -3.40 -6.86
N ILE A 77 -2.65 -4.28 -5.86
CA ILE A 77 -1.45 -4.41 -5.02
C ILE A 77 -0.26 -4.88 -5.85
N ALA A 78 -0.45 -5.83 -6.77
CA ALA A 78 0.60 -6.36 -7.62
C ALA A 78 1.20 -5.29 -8.55
N PHE A 79 0.36 -4.51 -9.23
CA PHE A 79 0.83 -3.43 -10.11
C PHE A 79 1.48 -2.29 -9.33
N ALA A 80 0.94 -1.93 -8.16
CA ALA A 80 1.55 -0.93 -7.30
C ALA A 80 2.93 -1.39 -6.80
N THR A 81 3.05 -2.64 -6.36
CA THR A 81 4.31 -3.23 -5.88
C THR A 81 5.32 -3.36 -7.00
N ALA A 82 4.91 -3.73 -8.21
CA ALA A 82 5.80 -3.81 -9.36
C ALA A 82 6.41 -2.43 -9.70
N ALA A 83 5.62 -1.36 -9.61
CA ALA A 83 6.06 -0.01 -9.97
C ALA A 83 6.93 0.66 -8.88
N ALA A 84 6.54 0.54 -7.61
CA ALA A 84 7.17 1.30 -6.51
C ALA A 84 7.87 0.43 -5.45
N GLY A 85 7.85 -0.89 -5.60
CA GLY A 85 8.25 -1.82 -4.56
C GLY A 85 7.18 -1.99 -3.47
N PRO A 86 7.40 -2.89 -2.50
CA PRO A 86 6.42 -3.17 -1.45
C PRO A 86 6.37 -2.04 -0.42
N ILE A 87 5.21 -1.39 -0.31
CA ILE A 87 4.93 -0.33 0.67
C ILE A 87 3.80 -0.80 1.59
N ALA A 88 4.14 -1.59 2.61
CA ALA A 88 3.16 -2.38 3.38
C ALA A 88 2.24 -1.56 4.31
N PHE A 89 2.72 -0.45 4.85
CA PHE A 89 2.10 0.18 6.02
C PHE A 89 1.09 1.31 5.72
N VAL A 90 0.99 1.72 4.45
CA VAL A 90 0.09 2.79 4.03
C VAL A 90 -1.38 2.36 4.16
N ALA A 91 -1.69 1.11 3.85
CA ALA A 91 -3.04 0.57 3.93
C ALA A 91 -3.61 0.64 5.36
N VAL A 92 -2.76 0.45 6.37
CA VAL A 92 -3.14 0.50 7.80
C VAL A 92 -3.59 1.89 8.21
N LEU A 93 -2.93 2.94 7.70
CA LEU A 93 -3.18 4.33 8.08
C LEU A 93 -4.27 4.98 7.22
N ALA A 94 -4.27 4.72 5.91
CA ALA A 94 -5.12 5.42 4.95
C ALA A 94 -6.62 5.21 5.23
N GLY A 95 -7.03 3.98 5.59
CA GLY A 95 -8.43 3.66 5.89
C GLY A 95 -8.97 4.45 7.09
N PRO A 96 -8.40 4.29 8.29
CA PRO A 96 -8.87 5.00 9.49
C PRO A 96 -8.81 6.53 9.37
N ILE A 97 -7.75 7.07 8.77
CA ILE A 97 -7.62 8.53 8.62
C ILE A 97 -8.65 9.07 7.63
N SER A 98 -8.84 8.40 6.48
CA SER A 98 -9.87 8.81 5.53
C SER A 98 -11.27 8.70 6.13
N ALA A 99 -11.56 7.66 6.90
CA ALA A 99 -12.84 7.51 7.58
C ALA A 99 -13.12 8.64 8.59
N GLN A 100 -12.09 9.09 9.33
CA GLN A 100 -12.23 10.24 10.24
C GLN A 100 -12.59 11.52 9.48
N LEU A 101 -12.00 11.73 8.30
CA LEU A 101 -12.26 12.91 7.47
C LEU A 101 -13.62 12.86 6.77
N THR A 102 -14.16 11.68 6.45
CA THR A 102 -15.43 11.50 5.73
C THR A 102 -16.63 11.24 6.65
N GLY A 103 -16.53 11.56 7.95
CA GLY A 103 -17.64 11.45 8.90
C GLY A 103 -17.88 10.03 9.42
N GLY A 104 -16.82 9.24 9.58
CA GLY A 104 -16.83 7.90 10.18
C GLY A 104 -17.00 6.73 9.21
N ARG A 105 -17.19 6.98 7.91
CA ARG A 105 -17.34 5.93 6.88
C ARG A 105 -16.22 5.97 5.88
N THR A 106 -15.46 4.88 5.74
CA THR A 106 -14.42 4.75 4.70
C THR A 106 -15.07 4.81 3.32
N ARG A 107 -14.62 5.75 2.48
CA ARG A 107 -14.98 5.83 1.07
C ARG A 107 -13.75 5.49 0.23
N LEU A 108 -13.89 4.60 -0.75
CA LEU A 108 -12.78 4.15 -1.60
C LEU A 108 -11.95 5.31 -2.19
N PRO A 109 -12.55 6.38 -2.77
CA PRO A 109 -11.76 7.49 -3.30
C PRO A 109 -10.99 8.24 -2.21
N ALA A 110 -11.62 8.49 -1.06
CA ALA A 110 -10.99 9.21 0.04
C ALA A 110 -9.81 8.41 0.64
N ALA A 111 -9.98 7.09 0.78
CA ALA A 111 -8.91 6.20 1.24
C ALA A 111 -7.76 6.14 0.22
N ALA A 112 -8.06 6.11 -1.09
CA ALA A 112 -7.05 6.12 -2.14
C ALA A 112 -6.24 7.43 -2.14
N THR A 113 -6.91 8.59 -2.05
CA THR A 113 -6.23 9.89 -1.98
C THR A 113 -5.40 10.01 -0.70
N MET A 114 -5.91 9.56 0.44
CA MET A 114 -5.16 9.56 1.70
C MET A 114 -3.90 8.68 1.59
N GLY A 115 -4.02 7.50 0.96
CA GLY A 115 -2.87 6.64 0.68
C GLY A 115 -1.81 7.34 -0.17
N ALA A 116 -2.23 8.02 -1.24
CA ALA A 116 -1.32 8.79 -2.10
C ALA A 116 -0.60 9.90 -1.33
N ILE A 117 -1.31 10.66 -0.49
CA ILE A 117 -0.73 11.71 0.36
C ILE A 117 0.30 11.13 1.32
N LEU A 118 0.01 10.00 1.97
CA LEU A 118 0.94 9.35 2.90
C LEU A 118 2.21 8.87 2.20
N VAL A 119 2.09 8.30 1.00
CA VAL A 119 3.23 7.84 0.20
C VAL A 119 4.10 9.03 -0.22
N LEU A 120 3.50 10.07 -0.81
CA LEU A 120 4.20 11.28 -1.26
C LEU A 120 4.84 12.03 -0.09
N GLY A 121 4.11 12.18 1.02
CA GLY A 121 4.62 12.82 2.23
C GLY A 121 5.77 12.02 2.87
N GLY A 122 5.66 10.70 2.90
CA GLY A 122 6.73 9.82 3.38
C GLY A 122 7.98 9.86 2.50
N ASP A 123 7.81 9.91 1.18
CA ASP A 123 8.91 10.07 0.22
C ASP A 123 9.62 11.41 0.39
N TYR A 124 8.85 12.51 0.50
CA TYR A 124 9.42 13.84 0.72
C TYR A 124 10.15 13.93 2.08
N ALA A 125 9.55 13.40 3.15
CA ALA A 125 10.17 13.37 4.46
C ALA A 125 11.47 12.54 4.48
N GLY A 126 11.47 11.39 3.80
CA GLY A 126 12.65 10.52 3.67
C GLY A 126 13.80 11.13 2.88
N GLN A 127 13.50 12.02 1.94
CA GLN A 127 14.50 12.67 1.09
C GLN A 127 15.07 13.96 1.68
N PHE A 128 14.25 14.75 2.38
CA PHE A 128 14.62 16.11 2.78
C PHE A 128 14.66 16.36 4.29
N LEU A 129 13.92 15.59 5.10
CA LEU A 129 13.80 15.84 6.53
C LEU A 129 14.79 15.03 7.37
N LEU A 130 15.29 13.93 6.83
CA LEU A 130 16.16 12.98 7.53
C LEU A 130 17.61 13.10 7.04
N PRO A 131 18.60 13.07 7.94
CA PRO A 131 20.03 13.12 7.57
C PRO A 131 20.48 11.87 6.80
N ALA A 132 19.77 10.76 6.96
CA ALA A 132 19.89 9.58 6.11
C ALA A 132 18.80 9.61 5.03
N ARG A 133 19.19 9.44 3.76
CA ARG A 133 18.25 9.29 2.63
C ARG A 133 17.52 7.95 2.79
N LEU A 134 16.34 7.98 3.38
CA LEU A 134 15.55 6.79 3.67
C LEU A 134 14.49 6.57 2.59
N SER A 135 14.18 5.30 2.31
CA SER A 135 13.10 4.95 1.38
C SER A 135 11.74 5.36 1.96
N SER A 136 10.79 5.67 1.08
CA SER A 136 9.42 5.99 1.47
C SER A 136 8.76 4.86 2.31
N GLY A 137 9.11 3.60 2.03
CA GLY A 137 8.65 2.43 2.79
C GLY A 137 9.17 2.41 4.22
N ALA A 138 10.45 2.76 4.45
CA ALA A 138 11.03 2.83 5.78
C ALA A 138 10.38 3.95 6.62
N VAL A 139 10.17 5.13 6.04
CA VAL A 139 9.54 6.28 6.72
C VAL A 139 8.09 5.98 7.09
N THR A 140 7.31 5.45 6.14
CA THR A 140 5.90 5.09 6.39
C THR A 140 5.76 3.93 7.36
N GLY A 141 6.67 2.95 7.32
CA GLY A 141 6.73 1.88 8.32
C GLY A 141 7.00 2.41 9.73
N GLY A 142 7.98 3.30 9.88
CA GLY A 142 8.26 3.96 11.16
C GLY A 142 7.07 4.74 11.71
N LEU A 143 6.30 5.42 10.85
CA LEU A 143 5.13 6.18 11.27
C LEU A 143 3.93 5.29 11.66
N SER A 144 3.77 4.16 10.98
CA SER A 144 2.64 3.26 11.18
C SER A 144 2.74 2.41 12.45
N ALA A 145 3.93 2.03 12.88
CA ALA A 145 4.10 1.15 14.04
C ALA A 145 3.55 1.77 15.35
N PRO A 146 3.84 3.05 15.67
CA PRO A 146 3.20 3.75 16.80
C PRO A 146 1.69 3.87 16.64
N ASN A 147 1.21 4.12 15.41
CA ASN A 147 -0.21 4.35 15.15
C ASN A 147 -1.02 3.06 15.26
N LEU A 148 -0.50 1.93 14.76
CA LEU A 148 -1.09 0.62 14.94
C LEU A 148 -1.17 0.28 16.43
N LEU A 149 -0.09 0.52 17.18
CA LEU A 149 -0.07 0.34 18.63
C LEU A 149 -1.15 1.19 19.31
N TYR A 150 -1.26 2.47 18.93
CA TYR A 150 -2.28 3.37 19.44
C TYR A 150 -3.71 2.89 19.11
N LEU A 151 -3.97 2.46 17.88
CA LEU A 151 -5.27 1.94 17.45
C LEU A 151 -5.65 0.67 18.22
N ILE A 152 -4.69 -0.24 18.45
CA ILE A 152 -4.90 -1.45 19.26
C ILE A 152 -5.22 -1.07 20.71
N VAL A 153 -4.44 -0.18 21.32
CA VAL A 153 -4.68 0.29 22.70
C VAL A 153 -6.05 0.94 22.83
N ARG A 154 -6.43 1.78 21.86
CA ARG A 154 -7.74 2.45 21.85
C ARG A 154 -8.89 1.46 21.66
N ALA A 155 -8.76 0.50 20.74
CA ALA A 155 -9.74 -0.55 20.53
C ALA A 155 -9.94 -1.40 21.79
N ASN A 156 -8.84 -1.79 22.45
CA ASN A 156 -8.89 -2.54 23.71
C ASN A 156 -9.52 -1.74 24.86
N ARG A 157 -9.34 -0.42 24.91
CA ARG A 157 -10.01 0.45 25.91
C ARG A 157 -11.49 0.66 25.62
N ALA A 158 -11.89 0.68 24.34
CA ALA A 158 -13.30 0.84 23.94
C ALA A 158 -14.11 -0.46 24.05
N GLY A 159 -13.45 -1.63 23.98
CA GLY A 159 -14.06 -2.97 24.01
C GLY A 159 -14.00 -3.69 25.36
N GLY A 160 -13.75 -2.98 26.47
CA GLY A 160 -13.85 -3.54 27.81
C GLY A 160 -15.28 -3.63 28.34
N ARG A 161 -16.23 -4.18 27.58
CA ARG A 161 -17.53 -4.66 28.08
C ARG A 161 -18.00 -5.87 27.23
N PRO A 162 -18.48 -6.95 27.87
CA PRO A 162 -18.94 -8.17 27.20
C PRO A 162 -20.14 -7.92 26.27
#